data_AF-A0A3N5J0M3-F1
#
_entry.id   AF-A0A3N5J0M3-F1
#
_cell.length_a   1.000
_cell.length_b   1.000
_cell.length_c   1.000
_cell.angle_alpha   90.00
_cell.angle_beta   90.00
_cell.angle_gamma   90.00
#
_symmetry.space_group_name_H-M   'P 1'
#
loop_
_entity.id
_entity.type
_entity.pdbx_description
1 polymer ?
#
loop_
_entity_poly.entity_id
_entity_poly.type
_entity_poly.pdbx_seq_one_letter_code
_entity_poly.pdbx_strand_id
1 'polypeptide(L)'
;MDSVIIPNKQYFKIGEVSTLTELETYVLRYWETEFKSIRPVRMGSNPRLYRRKDVETILEIKKLLYDEGFTIAGAKKKILQ
;
A
#
# COMPACT_ATOMS: atom_id res chain seq x y z
N MET A 1 -10.10 -1.59 13.96
CA MET A 1 -8.78 -1.73 13.33
C MET A 1 -7.77 -1.12 14.27
N ASP A 2 -6.82 -1.92 14.76
CA ASP A 2 -5.73 -1.41 15.59
C ASP A 2 -4.99 -0.32 14.83
N SER A 3 -4.64 0.76 15.52
CA SER A 3 -3.92 1.88 14.89
C SER A 3 -2.54 1.40 14.47
N VAL A 4 -2.36 1.14 13.16
CA VAL A 4 -1.06 0.75 12.61
C VAL A 4 -0.06 1.89 12.84
N ILE A 5 0.96 1.63 13.65
CA ILE A 5 2.05 2.58 13.89
C ILE A 5 3.11 2.40 12.81
N ILE A 6 3.25 3.39 11.91
CA ILE A 6 4.28 3.38 10.86
C ILE A 6 5.60 3.92 11.43
N PRO A 7 6.67 3.10 11.52
CA PRO A 7 7.97 3.53 12.07
C PRO A 7 8.55 4.77 11.38
N ASN A 8 9.32 5.61 12.08
CA ASN A 8 9.99 6.77 11.47
C ASN A 8 11.16 6.36 10.57
N LYS A 9 10.84 5.93 9.35
CA LYS A 9 11.78 5.45 8.32
C LYS A 9 11.43 6.05 6.96
N GLN A 10 12.45 6.36 6.17
CA GLN A 10 12.29 6.93 4.84
C GLN A 10 11.69 5.94 3.82
N TYR A 11 12.13 4.69 3.90
CA TYR A 11 11.77 3.63 2.95
C TYR A 11 11.51 2.30 3.63
N PHE A 12 10.52 1.57 3.13
CA PHE A 12 10.12 0.24 3.57
C PHE A 12 10.32 -0.75 2.42
N LYS A 13 10.86 -1.94 2.70
CA LYS A 13 10.86 -3.06 1.75
C LYS A 13 9.48 -3.69 1.69
N ILE A 14 9.15 -4.37 0.59
CA ILE A 14 7.83 -5.03 0.43
C ILE A 14 7.47 -5.98 1.59
N GLY A 15 8.44 -6.68 2.17
CA GLY A 15 8.20 -7.53 3.34
C GLY A 15 7.81 -6.73 4.59
N GLU A 16 8.46 -5.58 4.82
CA GLU A 16 8.09 -4.69 5.93
C GLU A 16 6.67 -4.12 5.73
N VAL A 17 6.33 -3.73 4.50
CA VAL A 17 4.98 -3.24 4.18
C VAL A 17 3.94 -4.35 4.36
N SER A 18 4.25 -5.57 3.94
CA SER A 18 3.39 -6.74 4.14
C SER A 18 3.10 -6.98 5.62
N THR A 19 4.14 -6.93 6.48
CA THR A 19 3.96 -7.03 7.93
C THR A 19 3.14 -5.87 8.50
N LEU A 20 3.44 -4.62 8.14
CA LEU A 20 2.74 -3.44 8.65
C LEU A 20 1.25 -3.39 8.26
N THR A 21 0.93 -3.91 7.07
CA THR A 21 -0.42 -3.83 6.51
C THR A 21 -1.19 -5.13 6.66
N GLU A 22 -0.54 -6.21 7.12
CA GLU A 22 -1.07 -7.58 7.17
C GLU A 22 -1.63 -8.03 5.80
N LEU A 23 -0.97 -7.58 4.73
CA LEU A 23 -1.31 -7.96 3.37
C LEU A 23 -0.21 -8.83 2.79
N GLU A 24 -0.59 -9.84 2.04
CA GLU A 24 0.36 -10.67 1.33
C GLU A 24 1.12 -9.87 0.27
N THR A 25 2.40 -10.19 0.07
CA THR A 25 3.25 -9.43 -0.87
C THR A 25 2.72 -9.46 -2.31
N TYR A 26 1.98 -10.50 -2.72
CA TYR A 26 1.35 -10.56 -4.04
C TYR A 26 0.17 -9.59 -4.15
N VAL A 27 -0.58 -9.33 -3.06
CA VAL A 27 -1.65 -8.33 -3.02
C VAL A 27 -1.05 -6.94 -3.20
N LEU A 28 0.05 -6.64 -2.51
CA LEU A 28 0.76 -5.36 -2.66
C LEU A 28 1.24 -5.15 -4.10
N ARG A 29 1.80 -6.18 -4.72
CA ARG A 29 2.22 -6.14 -6.14
C ARG A 29 1.06 -5.90 -7.09
N TYR A 30 -0.09 -6.53 -6.82
CA TYR A 30 -1.29 -6.31 -7.61
C TYR A 30 -1.82 -4.88 -7.41
N TRP A 31 -1.84 -4.36 -6.19
CA TRP A 31 -2.28 -3.00 -5.94
C TRP A 31 -1.37 -1.94 -6.57
N GLU A 32 -0.07 -2.19 -6.70
CA GLU A 32 0.82 -1.33 -7.50
C GLU A 32 0.37 -1.22 -8.97
N THR A 33 -0.22 -2.27 -9.56
CA THR A 33 -0.73 -2.22 -10.94
C THR A 33 -2.09 -1.54 -11.01
N GLU A 34 -2.90 -1.66 -9.97
CA GLU A 34 -4.24 -1.11 -9.93
C GLU A 34 -4.27 0.38 -9.56
N PHE A 35 -3.48 0.80 -8.56
CA PHE A 35 -3.54 2.14 -7.96
C PHE A 35 -2.30 2.94 -8.31
N LYS A 36 -2.45 3.91 -9.22
CA LYS A 36 -1.37 4.81 -9.65
C LYS A 36 -0.78 5.66 -8.51
N SER A 37 -1.43 5.75 -7.36
CA SER A 37 -0.96 6.46 -6.17
C SER A 37 0.11 5.68 -5.40
N ILE A 38 0.20 4.35 -5.57
CA ILE A 38 1.25 3.50 -5.00
C ILE A 38 2.39 3.45 -6.02
N ARG A 39 3.50 4.14 -5.76
CA ARG A 39 4.66 4.19 -6.66
C ARG A 39 5.97 3.93 -5.91
N PRO A 40 6.24 2.67 -5.52
CA PRO A 40 7.50 2.32 -4.91
C PRO A 40 8.64 2.59 -5.89
N VAL A 41 9.74 3.12 -5.36
CA VAL A 41 10.95 3.36 -6.13
C VAL A 41 11.60 2.02 -6.43
N ARG A 42 11.94 1.79 -7.70
CA ARG A 42 12.79 0.68 -8.12
C ARG A 42 14.19 1.19 -8.38
N MET A 43 15.17 0.67 -7.64
CA MET A 43 16.59 0.95 -7.89
C MET A 43 17.20 -0.17 -8.76
N GLY A 44 16.79 -0.28 -10.02
CA GLY A 44 17.31 -1.31 -10.93
C GLY A 44 16.98 -2.74 -10.46
N SER A 45 18.00 -3.58 -10.24
CA SER A 45 17.85 -4.94 -9.69
C SER A 45 17.50 -4.99 -8.19
N ASN A 46 17.48 -3.84 -7.50
CA ASN A 46 17.16 -3.77 -6.08
C ASN A 46 15.67 -3.97 -5.77
N PRO A 47 15.36 -4.36 -4.52
CA PRO A 47 13.99 -4.48 -4.04
C PRO A 47 13.20 -3.18 -4.15
N ARG A 48 11.88 -3.31 -4.27
CA ARG A 48 10.93 -2.19 -4.23
C ARG A 48 11.00 -1.50 -2.87
N LEU A 49 11.12 -0.18 -2.91
CA LEU A 49 11.15 0.67 -1.73
C LEU A 49 9.91 1.58 -1.71
N TYR A 50 9.07 1.38 -0.72
CA TYR A 50 7.87 2.16 -0.46
C TYR A 50 8.23 3.31 0.47
N ARG A 51 7.78 4.52 0.17
CA ARG A 51 7.86 5.63 1.11
C ARG A 51 6.75 5.50 2.15
N ARG A 52 6.85 6.24 3.25
CA ARG A 52 5.76 6.35 4.24
C ARG A 52 4.40 6.62 3.57
N LYS A 53 4.34 7.57 2.64
CA LYS A 53 3.10 7.89 1.90
C LYS A 53 2.54 6.70 1.12
N ASP A 54 3.40 5.87 0.52
CA ASP A 54 2.94 4.67 -0.19
C ASP A 54 2.29 3.67 0.80
N VAL A 55 2.86 3.52 2.01
CA VAL A 55 2.29 2.67 3.08
C VAL A 55 0.96 3.22 3.60
N GLU A 56 0.87 4.54 3.82
CA GLU A 56 -0.38 5.21 4.22
C GLU A 56 -1.49 5.00 3.19
N THR A 57 -1.18 5.18 1.90
CA THR A 57 -2.13 4.92 0.81
C THR A 57 -2.57 3.45 0.77
N ILE A 58 -1.66 2.49 1.02
CA ILE A 58 -2.01 1.07 1.09
C ILE A 58 -2.97 0.80 2.26
N LEU A 59 -2.73 1.39 3.44
CA LEU A 59 -3.63 1.25 4.59
C LEU A 59 -5.01 1.83 4.30
N GLU A 60 -5.07 2.97 3.62
CA GLU A 60 -6.33 3.57 3.19
C GLU A 60 -7.09 2.68 2.20
N ILE A 61 -6.40 2.12 1.20
CA ILE A 61 -6.99 1.16 0.26
C ILE A 61 -7.47 -0.09 1.00
N LYS A 62 -6.72 -0.61 1.96
CA LYS A 62 -7.14 -1.75 2.80
C LYS A 62 -8.45 -1.43 3.52
N LYS A 63 -8.55 -0.27 4.16
CA LYS A 63 -9.78 0.18 4.82
C LYS A 63 -10.96 0.24 3.84
N LEU A 64 -10.78 0.87 2.69
CA LEU A 64 -11.83 0.99 1.67
C LEU A 64 -12.35 -0.39 1.21
N LEU A 65 -11.45 -1.33 0.95
CA LEU A 65 -11.82 -2.63 0.39
C LEU A 65 -12.37 -3.61 1.44
N TYR A 66 -11.72 -3.69 2.62
CA TYR A 66 -12.04 -4.70 3.63
C TYR A 66 -13.04 -4.21 4.67
N ASP A 67 -12.96 -2.95 5.08
CA ASP A 67 -13.82 -2.42 6.15
C ASP A 67 -15.06 -1.74 5.57
N GLU A 68 -14.92 -1.01 4.46
CA GLU A 68 -16.00 -0.25 3.84
C GLU A 68 -16.65 -0.98 2.65
N GLY A 69 -16.13 -2.14 2.24
CA GLY A 69 -16.73 -3.01 1.22
C GLY A 69 -16.70 -2.45 -0.21
N PHE A 70 -15.80 -1.51 -0.51
CA PHE A 70 -15.63 -0.99 -1.86
C PHE A 70 -15.05 -2.08 -2.78
N THR A 71 -15.43 -2.02 -4.06
CA THR A 71 -14.69 -2.72 -5.12
C THR A 71 -13.39 -1.98 -5.43
N ILE A 72 -12.43 -2.65 -6.10
CA ILE A 72 -11.20 -2.01 -6.60
C ILE A 72 -11.52 -0.76 -7.44
N ALA A 73 -12.53 -0.83 -8.31
CA ALA A 73 -12.93 0.32 -9.12
C ALA A 73 -13.51 1.47 -8.28
N GLY A 74 -14.28 1.15 -7.23
CA GLY A 74 -14.81 2.13 -6.29
C GLY A 74 -13.70 2.81 -5.49
N ALA A 75 -12.78 2.03 -4.92
CA ALA A 75 -11.64 2.54 -4.17
C ALA A 75 -10.74 3.43 -5.04
N LYS A 76 -10.48 3.05 -6.30
CA LYS A 76 -9.71 3.91 -7.24
C LYS A 76 -10.35 5.27 -7.44
N LYS A 77 -11.68 5.32 -7.60
CA LYS A 77 -12.38 6.61 -7.75
C LYS A 77 -12.23 7.47 -6.49
N LYS A 78 -12.25 6.86 -5.31
CA LYS A 78 -12.10 7.58 -4.03
C LYS A 78 -10.69 8.13 -3.82
N ILE A 79 -9.66 7.36 -4.18
CA ILE A 79 -8.24 7.73 -4.03
C ILE A 79 -7.77 8.75 -5.10
N LEU A 80 -8.43 8.78 -6.26
CA LEU A 80 -8.10 9.72 -7.35
C LEU A 80 -8.86 11.05 -7.26
N GLN A 81 -9.82 11.18 -6.34
CA GLN A 81 -10.57 12.41 -6.09
C GLN A 81 -9.79 13.42 -5.24
#